data_AF-A0A7C7TVC5-F1
#
_entry.id   AF-A0A7C7TVC5-F1
#
_cell.length_a   1.000
_cell.length_b   1.000
_cell.length_c   1.000
_cell.angle_alpha   90.00
_cell.angle_beta   90.00
_cell.angle_gamma   90.00
#
_symmetry.space_group_name_H-M   'P 1'
#
loop_
_entity.id
_entity.type
_entity.pdbx_description
1 polymer ?
#
loop_
_entity_poly.entity_id
_entity_poly.type
_entity_poly.pdbx_seq_one_letter_code
_entity_poly.pdbx_strand_id
1 'polypeptide(L)'
;MNRVVDADHEWTEWHHYVFVKDKGHKSIWIDGVLFHEGDNSLVLPSDFDFLYIGGNQTGANSTSGIIDDFAVFASALTEEQIIALAEGNTDILPEKREIEVPLPDIPILLSKSPTGAAAEGEETEISLSFRGIDFTDLSITVNDTAVDPTITSEGAFTTITANGAFSLNKNVITVSWNGESETWNYFQFSVAEGQTGLASYSVETVGAVPGPWAFEDGVWVSAGSVAGCGGPYHDFLTSPDYTVSADGEVTLSFEHRHAFEGAMWDSGQLWISVNGDAYADVGTDAFTANGYTDIAIIGNGIAKGQNGFGNTSAGYADGSYITTTASLGSFDAGDAISVRFVALYDDCATGTNPNWVIASVSSDQMAIKLIEGGLVAHWPMNEGSGDVFKDVVGGFDGF
;
A
#
# COMPACT_ATOMS: atom_id res chain seq x y z
N MET A 1 29.55 -9.42 20.90
CA MET A 1 28.99 -8.12 21.31
C MET A 1 28.32 -7.56 20.07
N ASN A 2 27.00 -7.38 20.06
CA ASN A 2 26.33 -6.83 18.88
C ASN A 2 26.78 -5.38 18.73
N ARG A 3 27.40 -5.04 17.60
CA ARG A 3 27.66 -3.65 17.24
C ARG A 3 26.41 -3.08 16.58
N VAL A 4 26.04 -1.88 16.99
CA VAL A 4 24.94 -1.10 16.40
C VAL A 4 25.57 -0.20 15.33
N VAL A 5 24.93 -0.09 14.17
CA VAL A 5 25.26 0.91 13.15
C VAL A 5 24.98 2.32 13.67
N ASP A 6 25.46 3.35 12.97
CA ASP A 6 25.23 4.74 13.35
C ASP A 6 23.72 5.06 13.38
N ALA A 7 23.32 6.05 14.18
CA ALA A 7 21.92 6.46 14.31
C ALA A 7 21.35 7.02 12.99
N ASP A 8 22.23 7.51 12.11
CA ASP A 8 21.88 8.09 10.81
C ASP A 8 21.88 7.03 9.68
N HIS A 9 22.01 5.73 10.00
CA HIS A 9 21.95 4.64 9.02
C HIS A 9 20.51 4.34 8.59
N GLU A 10 20.12 4.79 7.40
CA GLU A 10 18.77 4.65 6.86
C GLU A 10 18.54 3.33 6.11
N TRP A 11 17.85 2.38 6.74
CA TRP A 11 17.64 1.03 6.21
C TRP A 11 16.86 0.93 4.88
N THR A 12 16.27 2.03 4.43
CA THR A 12 15.51 2.11 3.18
C THR A 12 16.33 2.58 1.98
N GLU A 13 17.61 2.93 2.19
CA GLU A 13 18.52 3.35 1.12
C GLU A 13 19.43 2.20 0.64
N TRP A 14 20.07 2.39 -0.51
CA TRP A 14 21.08 1.45 -1.00
C TRP A 14 22.37 1.61 -0.21
N HIS A 15 22.85 0.51 0.36
CA HIS A 15 24.12 0.44 1.07
C HIS A 15 25.04 -0.63 0.48
N HIS A 16 26.32 -0.32 0.39
CA HIS A 16 27.34 -1.25 -0.10
C HIS A 16 27.97 -2.01 1.07
N TYR A 17 27.87 -3.34 1.07
CA TYR A 17 28.41 -4.21 2.12
C TYR A 17 29.58 -5.05 1.60
N VAL A 18 30.69 -5.06 2.36
CA VAL A 18 31.81 -5.98 2.09
C VAL A 18 32.16 -6.79 3.33
N PHE A 19 32.21 -8.11 3.13
CA PHE A 19 32.65 -9.06 4.14
C PHE A 19 34.01 -9.64 3.73
N VAL A 20 35.06 -9.24 4.44
CA VAL A 20 36.43 -9.66 4.14
C VAL A 20 36.86 -10.77 5.09
N LYS A 21 37.54 -11.78 4.55
CA LYS A 21 38.30 -12.76 5.33
C LYS A 21 39.71 -12.89 4.75
N ASP A 22 40.68 -12.28 5.42
CA ASP A 22 42.10 -12.46 5.14
C ASP A 22 42.72 -13.43 6.16
N LYS A 23 42.78 -14.71 5.77
CA LYS A 23 43.26 -15.80 6.63
C LYS A 23 42.46 -15.84 7.95
N GLY A 24 43.10 -15.43 9.04
CA GLY A 24 42.50 -15.36 10.37
C GLY A 24 41.72 -14.07 10.61
N HIS A 25 42.08 -12.99 9.92
CA HIS A 25 41.49 -11.68 10.11
C HIS A 25 40.18 -11.57 9.31
N LYS A 26 39.15 -10.99 9.92
CA LYS A 26 37.85 -10.73 9.28
C LYS A 26 37.44 -9.30 9.51
N SER A 27 36.83 -8.68 8.51
CA SER A 27 36.25 -7.35 8.64
C SER A 27 34.93 -7.22 7.88
N ILE A 28 34.10 -6.29 8.36
CA ILE A 28 32.81 -5.91 7.78
C ILE A 28 32.92 -4.41 7.49
N TRP A 29 32.59 -4.04 6.26
CA TRP A 29 32.59 -2.66 5.78
C TRP A 29 31.20 -2.31 5.28
N ILE A 30 30.79 -1.07 5.55
CA ILE A 30 29.52 -0.48 5.11
C ILE A 30 29.88 0.84 4.44
N ASP A 31 29.47 1.04 3.19
CA ASP A 31 29.68 2.26 2.42
C ASP A 31 31.15 2.73 2.39
N GLY A 32 32.06 1.76 2.25
CA GLY A 32 33.51 2.01 2.22
C GLY A 32 34.16 2.23 3.58
N VAL A 33 33.39 2.23 4.68
CA VAL A 33 33.87 2.49 6.05
C VAL A 33 33.95 1.20 6.87
N LEU A 34 35.04 1.00 7.61
CA LEU A 34 35.21 -0.15 8.49
C LEU A 34 34.19 -0.12 9.64
N PHE A 35 33.29 -1.10 9.66
CA PHE A 35 32.25 -1.22 10.67
C PHE A 35 32.69 -2.12 11.85
N HIS A 36 33.28 -3.27 11.54
CA HIS A 36 33.70 -4.24 12.54
C HIS A 36 34.85 -5.14 12.05
N GLU A 37 35.72 -5.58 12.95
CA GLU A 37 36.79 -6.52 12.65
C GLU A 37 37.09 -7.46 13.82
N GLY A 38 37.76 -8.57 13.52
CA GLY A 38 38.27 -9.50 14.53
C GLY A 38 38.99 -10.71 13.93
N ASP A 39 39.65 -11.48 14.79
CA ASP A 39 40.39 -12.67 14.40
C ASP A 39 39.63 -13.98 14.69
N ASN A 40 39.68 -14.91 13.76
CA ASN A 40 39.19 -16.28 13.89
C ASN A 40 40.12 -17.24 13.12
N SER A 41 40.73 -18.19 13.82
CA SER A 41 41.75 -19.09 13.28
C SER A 41 41.25 -20.22 12.38
N LEU A 42 39.94 -20.36 12.16
CA LEU A 42 39.39 -21.41 11.31
C LEU A 42 39.56 -21.07 9.82
N VAL A 43 40.22 -21.96 9.08
CA VAL A 43 40.41 -21.88 7.63
C VAL A 43 39.05 -21.91 6.92
N LEU A 44 38.92 -21.21 5.79
CA LEU A 44 37.75 -21.39 4.92
C LEU A 44 37.73 -22.84 4.41
N PRO A 45 36.60 -23.55 4.53
CA PRO A 45 36.41 -24.80 3.80
C PRO A 45 36.68 -24.56 2.31
N SER A 46 37.39 -25.48 1.66
CA SER A 46 37.74 -25.38 0.23
C SER A 46 36.74 -26.10 -0.67
N ASP A 47 35.71 -26.71 -0.07
CA ASP A 47 34.73 -27.62 -0.65
C ASP A 47 33.29 -27.14 -0.39
N PHE A 48 33.02 -25.88 -0.77
CA PHE A 48 31.66 -25.35 -0.78
C PHE A 48 30.99 -25.57 -2.13
N ASP A 49 29.91 -26.35 -2.13
CA ASP A 49 29.15 -26.69 -3.35
C ASP A 49 27.85 -25.87 -3.48
N PHE A 50 27.50 -25.12 -2.44
CA PHE A 50 26.26 -24.35 -2.34
C PHE A 50 26.49 -23.00 -1.65
N LEU A 51 25.78 -21.98 -2.12
CA LEU A 51 25.71 -20.66 -1.52
C LEU A 51 24.23 -20.28 -1.37
N TYR A 52 23.83 -19.87 -0.17
CA TYR A 52 22.50 -19.32 0.10
C TYR A 52 22.60 -17.81 0.18
N ILE A 53 21.76 -17.10 -0.56
CA ILE A 53 21.68 -15.64 -0.58
C ILE A 53 20.26 -15.28 -0.13
N GLY A 54 20.13 -14.33 0.80
CA GLY A 54 18.83 -13.81 1.21
C GLY A 54 17.97 -14.74 2.08
N GLY A 55 18.50 -15.86 2.57
CA GLY A 55 17.78 -16.79 3.46
C GLY A 55 18.63 -18.00 3.86
N ASN A 56 18.13 -18.85 4.75
CA ASN A 56 18.81 -20.09 5.13
C ASN A 56 18.43 -21.27 4.21
N GLN A 57 19.09 -22.42 4.38
CA GLN A 57 18.85 -23.64 3.59
C GLN A 57 17.40 -24.17 3.65
N THR A 58 16.65 -23.84 4.70
CA THR A 58 15.25 -24.27 4.88
C THR A 58 14.25 -23.17 4.49
N GLY A 59 14.69 -22.09 3.83
CA GLY A 59 13.83 -20.96 3.46
C GLY A 59 13.37 -20.08 4.62
N ALA A 60 13.94 -20.26 5.82
CA ALA A 60 13.71 -19.40 6.99
C ALA A 60 14.77 -18.30 7.09
N ASN A 61 14.53 -17.31 7.96
CA ASN A 61 15.39 -16.12 8.14
C ASN A 61 15.66 -15.36 6.84
N SER A 62 14.62 -15.21 6.01
CA SER A 62 14.73 -14.54 4.73
C SER A 62 14.99 -13.04 4.92
N THR A 63 15.81 -12.49 4.03
CA THR A 63 16.05 -11.05 3.95
C THR A 63 14.78 -10.38 3.43
N SER A 64 14.29 -9.38 4.16
CA SER A 64 13.26 -8.47 3.68
C SER A 64 13.97 -7.27 3.05
N GLY A 65 14.34 -7.40 1.77
CA GLY A 65 15.12 -6.40 1.05
C GLY A 65 15.50 -6.83 -0.36
N ILE A 66 16.18 -5.94 -1.09
CA ILE A 66 16.69 -6.18 -2.45
C ILE A 66 18.22 -6.32 -2.35
N ILE A 67 18.80 -7.23 -3.14
CA ILE A 67 20.24 -7.44 -3.24
C ILE A 67 20.63 -7.27 -4.70
N ASP A 68 21.67 -6.49 -4.97
CA ASP A 68 22.22 -6.26 -6.30
C ASP A 68 23.76 -6.36 -6.29
N ASP A 69 24.35 -6.53 -7.47
CA ASP A 69 25.81 -6.58 -7.70
C ASP A 69 26.60 -7.54 -6.78
N PHE A 70 26.01 -8.70 -6.48
CA PHE A 70 26.66 -9.71 -5.66
C PHE A 70 27.93 -10.27 -6.32
N ALA A 71 29.08 -10.08 -5.65
CA ALA A 71 30.37 -10.57 -6.11
C ALA A 71 31.12 -11.38 -5.02
N VAL A 72 31.92 -12.35 -5.45
CA VAL A 72 32.82 -13.13 -4.58
C VAL A 72 34.23 -13.07 -5.15
N PHE A 73 35.18 -12.60 -4.33
CA PHE A 73 36.58 -12.46 -4.72
C PHE A 73 37.40 -13.65 -4.21
N ALA A 74 38.35 -14.11 -5.03
CA ALA A 74 39.28 -15.19 -4.66
C ALA A 74 40.36 -14.74 -3.66
N SER A 75 40.41 -13.45 -3.32
CA SER A 75 41.34 -12.85 -2.37
C SER A 75 40.62 -11.79 -1.53
N ALA A 76 41.17 -11.50 -0.34
CA ALA A 76 40.74 -10.37 0.45
C ALA A 76 40.99 -9.07 -0.32
N LEU A 77 40.00 -8.17 -0.30
CA LEU A 77 40.11 -6.83 -0.87
C LEU A 77 40.92 -5.91 0.05
N THR A 78 41.67 -4.97 -0.53
CA THR A 78 42.30 -3.88 0.24
C THR A 78 41.27 -2.78 0.55
N GLU A 79 41.59 -1.92 1.52
CA GLU A 79 40.74 -0.78 1.88
C GLU A 79 40.45 0.13 0.67
N GLU A 80 41.46 0.41 -0.15
CA GLU A 80 41.30 1.23 -1.36
C GLU A 80 40.35 0.60 -2.38
N GLN A 81 40.37 -0.74 -2.50
CA GLN A 81 39.46 -1.46 -3.38
C GLN A 81 38.02 -1.43 -2.85
N ILE A 82 37.84 -1.51 -1.54
CA ILE A 82 36.52 -1.45 -0.89
C ILE A 82 35.90 -0.06 -1.05
N ILE A 83 36.69 1.01 -0.86
CA ILE A 83 36.25 2.39 -1.08
C ILE A 83 35.88 2.59 -2.54
N ALA A 84 36.72 2.14 -3.48
CA ALA A 84 36.44 2.27 -4.90
C ALA A 84 35.12 1.58 -5.31
N LEU A 85 34.84 0.39 -4.76
CA LEU A 85 33.56 -0.29 -4.99
C LEU A 85 32.37 0.49 -4.42
N ALA A 86 32.49 1.04 -3.22
CA ALA A 86 31.44 1.84 -2.59
C ALA A 86 31.14 3.12 -3.39
N GLU A 87 32.14 3.68 -4.09
CA GLU A 87 32.00 4.82 -5.00
C GLU A 87 31.52 4.42 -6.41
N GLY A 88 31.21 3.13 -6.65
CA GLY A 88 30.65 2.62 -7.90
C GLY A 88 31.68 2.19 -8.95
N ASN A 89 32.95 2.02 -8.59
CA ASN A 89 33.96 1.50 -9.52
C ASN A 89 33.81 -0.01 -9.73
N THR A 90 33.46 -0.41 -10.94
CA THR A 90 33.26 -1.81 -11.33
C THR A 90 34.47 -2.46 -12.02
N ASP A 91 35.55 -1.71 -12.27
CA ASP A 91 36.74 -2.20 -12.99
C ASP A 91 37.48 -3.32 -12.23
N ILE A 92 37.30 -3.38 -10.91
CA ILE A 92 37.95 -4.40 -10.07
C ILE A 92 37.11 -5.66 -9.88
N LEU A 93 35.86 -5.67 -10.38
CA LEU A 93 35.03 -6.87 -10.37
C LEU A 93 35.74 -8.00 -11.14
N PRO A 94 35.58 -9.26 -10.72
CA PRO A 94 36.12 -10.38 -11.48
C PRO A 94 35.67 -10.26 -12.94
N GLU A 95 36.60 -10.47 -13.90
CA GLU A 95 36.23 -10.55 -15.32
C GLU A 95 35.01 -11.46 -15.43
N LYS A 96 33.94 -10.92 -16.00
CA LYS A 96 32.71 -11.67 -16.26
C LYS A 96 33.13 -12.94 -16.99
N ARG A 97 33.12 -14.09 -16.30
CA ARG A 97 33.33 -15.36 -16.98
C ARG A 97 32.22 -15.45 -18.01
N GLU A 98 32.58 -15.29 -19.27
CA GLU A 98 31.78 -15.84 -20.36
C GLU A 98 31.83 -17.36 -20.20
N ILE A 99 30.97 -17.87 -19.33
CA ILE A 99 30.51 -19.23 -19.46
C ILE A 99 29.88 -19.25 -20.84
N GLU A 100 30.41 -20.04 -21.77
CA GLU A 100 29.68 -20.45 -22.97
C GLU A 100 28.44 -21.23 -22.48
N VAL A 101 27.42 -20.48 -22.08
CA VAL A 101 26.07 -20.98 -21.97
C VAL A 101 25.70 -21.29 -23.42
N PRO A 102 25.33 -22.54 -23.77
CA PRO A 102 24.83 -22.83 -25.10
C PRO A 102 23.76 -21.78 -25.41
N LEU A 103 23.98 -20.99 -26.46
CA LEU A 103 22.99 -20.00 -26.86
C LEU A 103 21.70 -20.77 -27.15
N PRO A 104 20.59 -20.41 -26.50
CA PRO A 104 19.32 -21.07 -26.76
C PRO A 104 18.94 -20.85 -28.23
N ASP A 105 18.43 -21.89 -28.89
CA ASP A 105 17.98 -21.82 -30.30
C ASP A 105 16.72 -20.96 -30.48
N ILE A 106 16.18 -20.41 -29.39
CA ILE A 106 15.06 -19.47 -29.35
C ILE A 106 15.29 -18.40 -28.26
N PRO A 107 14.77 -17.17 -28.43
CA PRO A 107 14.76 -16.16 -27.38
C PRO A 107 14.05 -16.66 -26.12
N ILE A 108 14.64 -16.40 -24.94
CA ILE A 108 14.06 -16.73 -23.63
C ILE A 108 13.45 -15.47 -23.03
N LEU A 109 12.16 -15.53 -22.68
CA LEU A 109 11.47 -14.49 -21.93
C LEU A 109 11.91 -14.53 -20.46
N LEU A 110 12.52 -13.44 -19.98
CA LEU A 110 13.05 -13.31 -18.63
C LEU A 110 12.08 -12.61 -17.68
N SER A 111 11.39 -11.58 -18.18
CA SER A 111 10.43 -10.81 -17.38
C SER A 111 9.27 -10.30 -18.20
N LYS A 112 8.13 -10.15 -17.52
CA LYS A 112 6.88 -9.59 -18.05
C LYS A 112 6.49 -8.45 -17.11
N SER A 113 6.70 -7.19 -17.52
CA SER A 113 6.51 -6.03 -16.66
C SER A 113 5.62 -4.99 -17.35
N PRO A 114 4.33 -4.89 -17.02
CA PRO A 114 3.57 -3.70 -17.35
C PRO A 114 4.18 -2.50 -16.60
N THR A 115 4.31 -1.36 -17.26
CA THR A 115 4.87 -0.13 -16.72
C THR A 115 3.77 0.94 -16.71
N GLY A 116 3.58 1.57 -15.55
CA GLY A 116 2.61 2.65 -15.36
C GLY A 116 1.22 2.19 -14.89
N ALA A 117 0.62 2.95 -13.98
CA ALA A 117 -0.81 2.92 -13.72
C ALA A 117 -1.45 3.97 -14.64
N ALA A 118 -2.12 3.55 -15.71
CA ALA A 118 -2.76 4.52 -16.58
C ALA A 118 -4.16 4.89 -16.07
N ALA A 119 -4.46 6.19 -16.04
CA ALA A 119 -5.83 6.67 -15.92
C ALA A 119 -6.66 6.24 -17.15
N GLU A 120 -7.99 6.34 -17.06
CA GLU A 120 -8.85 6.04 -18.21
C GLU A 120 -8.45 6.92 -19.42
N GLY A 121 -8.03 6.27 -20.52
CA GLY A 121 -7.61 6.95 -21.75
C GLY A 121 -6.12 7.28 -21.85
N GLU A 122 -5.30 6.90 -20.86
CA GLU A 122 -3.84 6.96 -20.95
C GLU A 122 -3.24 5.65 -21.46
N GLU A 123 -2.15 5.79 -22.21
CA GLU A 123 -1.39 4.70 -22.79
C GLU A 123 -0.67 3.89 -21.68
N THR A 124 -0.86 2.57 -21.65
CA THR A 124 -0.16 1.67 -20.72
C THR A 124 0.92 0.91 -21.48
N GLU A 125 2.11 0.79 -20.90
CA GLU A 125 3.23 0.14 -21.58
C GLU A 125 3.41 -1.29 -21.05
N ILE A 126 3.65 -2.26 -21.93
CA ILE A 126 4.23 -3.56 -21.54
C ILE A 126 5.71 -3.52 -21.89
N SER A 127 6.54 -3.76 -20.88
CA SER A 127 7.98 -3.96 -21.00
C SER A 127 8.31 -5.42 -20.77
N LEU A 128 8.97 -6.04 -21.75
CA LEU A 128 9.43 -7.44 -21.67
C LEU A 128 10.93 -7.47 -21.80
N SER A 129 11.59 -8.26 -20.96
CA SER A 129 13.03 -8.54 -21.12
C SER A 129 13.23 -9.93 -21.67
N PHE A 130 14.03 -10.04 -22.73
CA PHE A 130 14.42 -11.31 -23.33
C PHE A 130 15.94 -11.44 -23.40
N ARG A 131 16.40 -12.68 -23.53
CA ARG A 131 17.82 -13.02 -23.71
C ARG A 131 17.96 -14.16 -24.70
N GLY A 132 19.01 -14.13 -25.53
CA GLY A 132 19.32 -15.18 -26.49
C GLY A 132 19.57 -14.61 -27.89
N ILE A 133 19.00 -15.27 -28.90
CA ILE A 133 19.07 -14.85 -30.30
C ILE A 133 17.97 -13.83 -30.65
N ASP A 134 18.00 -13.30 -31.88
CA ASP A 134 16.98 -12.38 -32.39
C ASP A 134 15.61 -13.04 -32.57
N PHE A 135 14.56 -12.21 -32.54
CA PHE A 135 13.18 -12.63 -32.77
C PHE A 135 12.88 -12.82 -34.26
N THR A 136 12.05 -13.80 -34.54
CA THR A 136 11.33 -13.96 -35.81
C THR A 136 9.84 -14.00 -35.53
N ASP A 137 9.04 -13.33 -36.37
CA ASP A 137 7.57 -13.32 -36.28
C ASP A 137 7.03 -12.85 -34.91
N LEU A 138 7.72 -11.90 -34.27
CA LEU A 138 7.25 -11.30 -33.00
C LEU A 138 5.91 -10.61 -33.22
N SER A 139 4.92 -10.95 -32.40
CA SER A 139 3.63 -10.28 -32.36
C SER A 139 3.12 -10.19 -30.93
N ILE A 140 2.42 -9.09 -30.64
CA ILE A 140 1.81 -8.83 -29.34
C ILE A 140 0.34 -8.46 -29.57
N THR A 141 -0.53 -9.04 -28.76
CA THR A 141 -1.94 -8.69 -28.70
C THR A 141 -2.34 -8.36 -27.27
N VAL A 142 -3.17 -7.33 -27.12
CA VAL A 142 -3.82 -6.92 -25.87
C VAL A 142 -5.33 -6.96 -26.15
N ASN A 143 -6.07 -7.79 -25.41
CA ASN A 143 -7.51 -8.01 -25.61
C ASN A 143 -7.86 -8.31 -27.09
N ASP A 144 -7.13 -9.25 -27.68
CA ASP A 144 -7.23 -9.65 -29.09
C ASP A 144 -6.92 -8.54 -30.12
N THR A 145 -6.46 -7.37 -29.67
CA THR A 145 -6.05 -6.25 -30.52
C THR A 145 -4.54 -6.25 -30.69
N ALA A 146 -4.06 -6.25 -31.94
CA ALA A 146 -2.63 -6.20 -32.23
C ALA A 146 -2.03 -4.84 -31.81
N VAL A 147 -0.85 -4.88 -31.20
CA VAL A 147 -0.08 -3.69 -30.80
C VAL A 147 1.32 -3.74 -31.38
N ASP A 148 1.86 -2.58 -31.74
CA ASP A 148 3.18 -2.47 -32.38
C ASP A 148 4.30 -2.46 -31.31
N PRO A 149 5.24 -3.42 -31.35
CA PRO A 149 6.37 -3.43 -30.43
C PRO A 149 7.51 -2.50 -30.89
N THR A 150 8.13 -1.82 -29.94
CA THR A 150 9.44 -1.19 -30.08
C THR A 150 10.49 -2.10 -29.45
N ILE A 151 11.61 -2.32 -30.14
CA ILE A 151 12.66 -3.23 -29.71
C ILE A 151 13.93 -2.43 -29.45
N THR A 152 14.52 -2.62 -28.28
CA THR A 152 15.81 -2.05 -27.89
C THR A 152 16.72 -3.16 -27.38
N SER A 153 18.01 -3.10 -27.71
CA SER A 153 18.99 -4.09 -27.28
C SER A 153 20.12 -3.41 -26.52
N GLU A 154 20.41 -3.92 -25.32
CA GLU A 154 21.48 -3.43 -24.46
C GLU A 154 22.27 -4.63 -23.92
N GLY A 155 23.55 -4.73 -24.33
CA GLY A 155 24.38 -5.88 -24.00
C GLY A 155 23.79 -7.20 -24.47
N ALA A 156 23.51 -8.10 -23.53
CA ALA A 156 22.96 -9.44 -23.79
C ALA A 156 21.42 -9.52 -23.62
N PHE A 157 20.77 -8.38 -23.40
CA PHE A 157 19.34 -8.30 -23.16
C PHE A 157 18.66 -7.52 -24.27
N THR A 158 17.45 -7.96 -24.63
CA THR A 158 16.57 -7.25 -25.54
C THR A 158 15.30 -6.88 -24.81
N THR A 159 15.01 -5.59 -24.74
CA THR A 159 13.78 -5.04 -24.17
C THR A 159 12.79 -4.75 -25.28
N ILE A 160 11.59 -5.32 -25.15
CA ILE A 160 10.46 -5.02 -26.04
C ILE A 160 9.48 -4.18 -25.25
N THR A 161 9.16 -3.00 -25.77
CA THR A 161 8.09 -2.15 -25.25
C THR A 161 6.92 -2.15 -26.21
N ALA A 162 5.71 -2.28 -25.71
CA ALA A 162 4.51 -2.28 -26.52
C ALA A 162 3.44 -1.45 -25.84
N ASN A 163 2.86 -0.55 -26.61
CA ASN A 163 1.80 0.34 -26.15
C ASN A 163 0.52 0.06 -26.95
N GLY A 164 -0.65 0.13 -26.32
CA GLY A 164 -1.90 -0.07 -27.06
C GLY A 164 -3.15 -0.37 -26.23
N ALA A 165 -4.03 -1.24 -26.74
CA ALA A 165 -5.47 -1.32 -26.43
C ALA A 165 -5.86 -1.88 -25.05
N PHE A 166 -5.24 -1.37 -23.98
CA PHE A 166 -5.66 -1.70 -22.62
C PHE A 166 -7.03 -1.10 -22.31
N SER A 167 -7.75 -1.81 -21.46
CA SER A 167 -9.04 -1.42 -20.92
C SER A 167 -9.01 -1.54 -19.42
N LEU A 168 -9.90 -0.81 -18.74
CA LEU A 168 -10.16 -1.05 -17.33
C LEU A 168 -10.57 -2.51 -17.09
N ASN A 169 -10.22 -3.01 -15.91
CA ASN A 169 -10.32 -4.39 -15.46
C ASN A 169 -9.30 -5.33 -16.11
N LYS A 170 -9.70 -6.59 -16.30
CA LYS A 170 -8.85 -7.66 -16.79
C LYS A 170 -8.50 -7.44 -18.27
N ASN A 171 -7.22 -7.26 -18.53
CA ASN A 171 -6.61 -7.32 -19.86
C ASN A 171 -5.98 -8.69 -20.08
N VAL A 172 -6.11 -9.23 -21.29
CA VAL A 172 -5.42 -10.47 -21.71
C VAL A 172 -4.31 -10.08 -22.68
N ILE A 173 -3.08 -10.45 -22.35
CA ILE A 173 -1.91 -10.14 -23.16
C ILE A 173 -1.37 -11.44 -23.71
N THR A 174 -1.15 -11.50 -25.02
CA THR A 174 -0.48 -12.63 -25.67
C THR A 174 0.70 -12.14 -26.49
N VAL A 175 1.86 -12.76 -26.27
CA VAL A 175 3.08 -12.52 -27.02
C VAL A 175 3.47 -13.81 -27.71
N SER A 176 3.74 -13.75 -29.00
CA SER A 176 4.17 -14.89 -29.80
C SER A 176 5.47 -14.57 -30.54
N TRP A 177 6.41 -15.51 -30.55
CA TRP A 177 7.71 -15.36 -31.21
C TRP A 177 8.27 -16.73 -31.59
N ASN A 178 8.94 -16.86 -32.73
CA ASN A 178 9.65 -18.08 -33.15
C ASN A 178 8.81 -19.39 -33.06
N GLY A 179 7.49 -19.30 -33.17
CA GLY A 179 6.56 -20.43 -33.00
C GLY A 179 6.11 -20.72 -31.56
N GLU A 180 6.69 -20.03 -30.58
CA GLU A 180 6.29 -20.03 -29.17
C GLU A 180 5.25 -18.95 -28.88
N SER A 181 4.50 -19.13 -27.79
CA SER A 181 3.54 -18.14 -27.33
C SER A 181 3.37 -18.17 -25.81
N GLU A 182 3.26 -16.99 -25.22
CA GLU A 182 2.96 -16.78 -23.80
C GLU A 182 1.75 -15.88 -23.66
N THR A 183 0.80 -16.28 -22.80
CA THR A 183 -0.41 -15.52 -22.50
C THR A 183 -0.52 -15.29 -21.01
N TRP A 184 -0.82 -14.07 -20.60
CA TRP A 184 -1.07 -13.72 -19.21
C TRP A 184 -2.18 -12.69 -19.07
N ASN A 185 -2.61 -12.45 -17.84
CA ASN A 185 -3.63 -11.47 -17.53
C ASN A 185 -3.01 -10.31 -16.76
N TYR A 186 -3.44 -9.10 -17.07
CA TYR A 186 -3.07 -7.87 -16.36
C TYR A 186 -4.34 -7.14 -15.93
N PHE A 187 -4.50 -6.84 -14.65
CA PHE A 187 -5.66 -6.11 -14.17
C PHE A 187 -5.32 -4.62 -14.10
N GLN A 188 -6.03 -3.82 -14.88
CA GLN A 188 -5.98 -2.36 -14.81
C GLN A 188 -7.20 -1.85 -14.05
N PHE A 189 -7.05 -0.77 -13.30
CA PHE A 189 -8.19 -0.11 -12.69
C PHE A 189 -8.00 1.39 -12.78
N SER A 190 -9.12 2.12 -12.86
CA SER A 190 -9.10 3.57 -12.73
C SER A 190 -8.94 3.89 -11.25
N VAL A 191 -8.08 4.86 -10.95
CA VAL A 191 -8.05 5.50 -9.62
C VAL A 191 -9.33 6.31 -9.38
N ALA A 192 -10.15 6.51 -10.42
CA ALA A 192 -11.44 7.18 -10.32
C ALA A 192 -12.48 6.30 -9.61
N GLU A 193 -13.07 6.90 -8.57
CA GLU A 193 -14.16 6.45 -7.67
C GLU A 193 -13.80 5.43 -6.57
N GLY A 194 -12.77 4.60 -6.75
CA GLY A 194 -12.37 3.63 -5.71
C GLY A 194 -11.60 4.22 -4.51
N GLN A 195 -11.00 5.40 -4.66
CA GLN A 195 -10.25 6.08 -3.58
C GLN A 195 -10.78 7.47 -3.23
N THR A 196 -11.64 8.08 -4.07
CA THR A 196 -12.02 9.50 -3.94
C THR A 196 -13.45 9.76 -3.46
N GLY A 197 -14.29 8.73 -3.39
CA GLY A 197 -15.66 8.82 -2.89
C GLY A 197 -15.83 8.20 -1.51
N LEU A 198 -17.04 8.24 -0.95
CA LEU A 198 -17.36 7.59 0.32
C LEU A 198 -16.87 6.14 0.42
N ALA A 199 -16.83 5.40 -0.68
CA ALA A 199 -16.37 4.01 -0.73
C ALA A 199 -14.93 3.79 -0.22
N SER A 200 -14.09 4.83 -0.14
CA SER A 200 -12.72 4.74 0.36
C SER A 200 -12.57 4.83 1.88
N TYR A 201 -13.66 5.16 2.58
CA TYR A 201 -13.63 5.22 4.04
C TYR A 201 -13.49 3.81 4.61
N SER A 202 -12.80 3.70 5.74
CA SER A 202 -12.58 2.43 6.45
C SER A 202 -13.33 2.40 7.78
N VAL A 203 -13.78 1.21 8.17
CA VAL A 203 -14.48 1.00 9.43
C VAL A 203 -13.53 0.40 10.46
N GLU A 204 -13.51 0.98 11.67
CA GLU A 204 -12.82 0.44 12.83
C GLU A 204 -13.86 0.12 13.91
N THR A 205 -14.20 -1.17 14.03
CA THR A 205 -15.17 -1.65 15.03
C THR A 205 -14.48 -2.15 16.28
N VAL A 206 -14.78 -1.52 17.42
CA VAL A 206 -14.22 -1.91 18.72
C VAL A 206 -15.20 -2.84 19.44
N GLY A 207 -14.90 -4.14 19.37
CA GLY A 207 -15.71 -5.18 20.02
C GLY A 207 -16.88 -5.67 19.15
N ALA A 208 -17.87 -6.30 19.79
CA ALA A 208 -19.02 -6.88 19.09
C ALA A 208 -20.15 -5.86 18.95
N VAL A 209 -19.97 -4.87 18.07
CA VAL A 209 -21.01 -3.89 17.74
C VAL A 209 -22.09 -4.58 16.89
N PRO A 210 -23.38 -4.54 17.29
CA PRO A 210 -24.45 -5.26 16.59
C PRO A 210 -24.77 -4.75 15.17
N GLY A 211 -24.51 -3.46 14.90
CA GLY A 211 -24.78 -2.80 13.64
C GLY A 211 -23.64 -1.87 13.23
N PRO A 212 -22.45 -2.41 12.89
CA PRO A 212 -21.32 -1.61 12.48
C PRO A 212 -21.63 -0.87 11.17
N TRP A 213 -20.81 0.12 10.83
CA TRP A 213 -20.88 0.81 9.55
C TRP A 213 -20.77 -0.18 8.38
N ALA A 214 -21.70 -0.09 7.45
CA ALA A 214 -21.72 -0.86 6.22
C ALA A 214 -21.90 0.08 5.01
N PHE A 215 -21.19 -0.21 3.92
CA PHE A 215 -21.34 0.53 2.68
C PHE A 215 -22.39 -0.16 1.80
N GLU A 216 -23.53 0.48 1.61
CA GLU A 216 -24.70 -0.08 0.93
C GLU A 216 -25.26 0.96 -0.04
N ASP A 217 -25.51 0.56 -1.29
CA ASP A 217 -26.13 1.41 -2.31
C ASP A 217 -25.49 2.82 -2.47
N GLY A 218 -24.17 2.90 -2.30
CA GLY A 218 -23.41 4.14 -2.46
C GLY A 218 -23.35 5.04 -1.22
N VAL A 219 -23.88 4.61 -0.07
CA VAL A 219 -23.87 5.35 1.19
C VAL A 219 -23.32 4.51 2.33
N TRP A 220 -22.81 5.16 3.38
CA TRP A 220 -22.46 4.47 4.63
C TRP A 220 -23.63 4.46 5.57
N VAL A 221 -23.95 3.29 6.13
CA VAL A 221 -25.09 3.05 7.01
C VAL A 221 -24.58 2.47 8.33
N SER A 222 -24.87 3.14 9.44
CA SER A 222 -24.79 2.56 10.77
C SER A 222 -26.20 2.19 11.23
N ALA A 223 -26.45 0.89 11.38
CA ALA A 223 -27.77 0.40 11.72
C ALA A 223 -28.19 0.81 13.14
N GLY A 224 -27.24 0.99 14.06
CA GLY A 224 -27.51 1.31 15.46
C GLY A 224 -27.11 0.17 16.42
N SER A 225 -27.43 0.36 17.71
CA SER A 225 -27.42 -0.71 18.71
C SER A 225 -28.67 -1.61 18.59
N VAL A 226 -28.71 -2.65 19.44
CA VAL A 226 -29.90 -3.48 19.65
C VAL A 226 -30.47 -3.25 21.04
N ALA A 227 -31.78 -3.41 21.17
CA ALA A 227 -32.42 -3.41 22.48
C ALA A 227 -31.93 -4.59 23.33
N GLY A 228 -31.70 -4.38 24.63
CA GLY A 228 -31.34 -5.46 25.54
C GLY A 228 -30.23 -5.19 26.56
N CYS A 229 -29.79 -3.93 26.71
CA CYS A 229 -28.81 -3.52 27.73
C CYS A 229 -27.43 -4.22 27.56
N GLY A 230 -26.99 -4.39 26.31
CA GLY A 230 -25.73 -5.05 25.97
C GLY A 230 -24.57 -4.10 25.66
N GLY A 231 -24.86 -2.80 25.49
CA GLY A 231 -23.86 -1.76 25.22
C GLY A 231 -23.08 -1.32 26.46
N PRO A 232 -22.41 -0.17 26.41
CA PRO A 232 -22.40 0.79 25.31
C PRO A 232 -21.53 0.32 24.12
N TYR A 233 -21.88 0.79 22.92
CA TYR A 233 -21.20 0.48 21.67
C TYR A 233 -20.69 1.76 21.00
N HIS A 234 -19.59 1.65 20.26
CA HIS A 234 -19.14 2.70 19.37
C HIS A 234 -18.45 2.11 18.15
N ASP A 235 -18.52 2.83 17.04
CA ASP A 235 -17.92 2.41 15.79
C ASP A 235 -17.43 3.65 15.01
N PHE A 236 -16.32 3.48 14.30
CA PHE A 236 -15.64 4.57 13.64
C PHE A 236 -15.66 4.38 12.13
N LEU A 237 -16.16 5.38 11.40
CA LEU A 237 -16.04 5.48 9.96
C LEU A 237 -15.00 6.56 9.63
N THR A 238 -13.84 6.14 9.15
CA THR A 238 -12.65 6.99 8.99
C THR A 238 -12.34 7.23 7.53
N SER A 239 -12.08 8.48 7.16
CA SER A 239 -11.66 8.83 5.81
C SER A 239 -10.20 8.48 5.54
N PRO A 240 -9.77 8.38 4.27
CA PRO A 240 -8.35 8.50 3.94
C PRO A 240 -7.81 9.88 4.36
N ASP A 241 -6.49 10.04 4.28
CA ASP A 241 -5.85 11.35 4.44
C ASP A 241 -6.08 12.22 3.20
N TYR A 242 -6.52 13.45 3.43
CA TYR A 242 -6.63 14.48 2.42
C TYR A 242 -5.57 15.55 2.61
N THR A 243 -4.93 15.97 1.53
CA THR A 243 -3.99 17.10 1.53
C THR A 243 -4.71 18.43 1.43
N VAL A 244 -4.36 19.35 2.30
CA VAL A 244 -4.79 20.74 2.24
C VAL A 244 -4.17 21.41 1.01
N SER A 245 -5.01 21.93 0.12
CA SER A 245 -4.56 22.47 -1.18
C SER A 245 -3.97 23.90 -1.11
N ALA A 246 -4.32 24.69 -0.08
CA ALA A 246 -3.78 26.03 0.13
C ALA A 246 -3.79 26.40 1.62
N ASP A 247 -2.93 27.35 2.02
CA ASP A 247 -2.95 27.87 3.40
C ASP A 247 -4.31 28.52 3.69
N GLY A 248 -4.93 28.18 4.82
CA GLY A 248 -6.15 28.83 5.28
C GLY A 248 -7.17 27.90 5.94
N GLU A 249 -8.40 28.40 6.07
CA GLU A 249 -9.51 27.68 6.69
C GLU A 249 -10.00 26.54 5.81
N VAL A 250 -10.16 25.35 6.39
CA VAL A 250 -10.71 24.17 5.72
C VAL A 250 -12.15 23.95 6.21
N THR A 251 -13.08 23.91 5.28
CA THR A 251 -14.50 23.65 5.56
C THR A 251 -14.86 22.23 5.10
N LEU A 252 -15.54 21.48 5.95
CA LEU A 252 -16.16 20.19 5.62
C LEU A 252 -17.67 20.37 5.45
N SER A 253 -18.24 19.82 4.39
CA SER A 253 -19.68 19.72 4.18
C SER A 253 -20.08 18.29 3.85
N PHE A 254 -21.06 17.74 4.57
CA PHE A 254 -21.52 16.37 4.35
C PHE A 254 -23.05 16.26 4.42
N GLU A 255 -23.61 15.40 3.57
CA GLU A 255 -25.02 15.06 3.60
C GLU A 255 -25.22 13.79 4.43
N HIS A 256 -26.13 13.86 5.38
CA HIS A 256 -26.43 12.74 6.25
C HIS A 256 -27.87 12.79 6.73
N ARG A 257 -28.34 11.68 7.30
CA ARG A 257 -29.58 11.64 8.07
C ARG A 257 -29.37 10.74 9.27
N HIS A 258 -29.98 11.06 10.39
CA HIS A 258 -29.83 10.28 11.60
C HIS A 258 -31.14 10.22 12.39
N ALA A 259 -31.29 9.16 13.16
CA ALA A 259 -32.41 8.93 14.05
C ALA A 259 -31.98 8.21 15.31
N PHE A 260 -31.04 8.82 16.04
CA PHE A 260 -30.55 8.35 17.33
C PHE A 260 -31.67 8.27 18.38
N GLU A 261 -31.48 7.45 19.42
CA GLU A 261 -32.32 7.48 20.61
C GLU A 261 -32.44 8.93 21.12
N GLY A 262 -33.69 9.34 21.40
CA GLY A 262 -33.98 10.72 21.78
C GLY A 262 -33.33 11.14 23.09
N ALA A 263 -33.28 12.44 23.34
CA ALA A 263 -32.73 13.03 24.57
C ALA A 263 -31.23 12.74 24.82
N MET A 264 -30.47 12.49 23.76
CA MET A 264 -29.00 12.31 23.80
C MET A 264 -28.55 11.05 24.57
N TRP A 265 -29.37 9.99 24.59
CA TRP A 265 -28.91 8.67 25.01
C TRP A 265 -27.95 8.09 23.97
N ASP A 266 -28.34 8.09 22.70
CA ASP A 266 -27.44 7.82 21.58
C ASP A 266 -27.01 9.12 20.88
N SER A 267 -25.86 9.07 20.22
CA SER A 267 -25.30 10.25 19.55
C SER A 267 -24.37 9.89 18.39
N GLY A 268 -24.06 10.88 17.56
CA GLY A 268 -22.92 10.86 16.64
C GLY A 268 -21.94 11.99 16.94
N GLN A 269 -20.67 11.82 16.58
CA GLN A 269 -19.65 12.89 16.59
C GLN A 269 -18.84 12.90 15.29
N LEU A 270 -18.24 14.04 14.97
CA LEU A 270 -17.24 14.25 13.93
C LEU A 270 -15.90 14.55 14.60
N TRP A 271 -14.91 13.72 14.32
CA TRP A 271 -13.54 13.88 14.82
C TRP A 271 -12.59 14.17 13.65
N ILE A 272 -11.45 14.79 13.97
CA ILE A 272 -10.39 15.14 13.03
C ILE A 272 -9.02 14.66 13.54
N SER A 273 -8.17 14.21 12.62
CA SER A 273 -6.74 13.99 12.79
C SER A 273 -5.99 14.87 11.80
N VAL A 274 -4.85 15.42 12.23
CA VAL A 274 -3.99 16.29 11.44
C VAL A 274 -2.59 15.69 11.48
N ASN A 275 -1.98 15.46 10.31
CA ASN A 275 -0.63 14.91 10.15
C ASN A 275 -0.38 13.61 10.94
N GLY A 276 -1.41 12.78 11.10
CA GLY A 276 -1.34 11.51 11.83
C GLY A 276 -1.48 11.62 13.35
N ASP A 277 -1.80 12.80 13.89
CA ASP A 277 -2.08 12.99 15.32
C ASP A 277 -3.32 12.21 15.78
N ALA A 278 -3.47 12.05 17.09
CA ALA A 278 -4.65 11.42 17.66
C ALA A 278 -5.94 12.17 17.28
N TYR A 279 -6.99 11.40 16.95
CA TYR A 279 -8.29 11.99 16.62
C TYR A 279 -8.87 12.77 17.81
N ALA A 280 -9.41 13.95 17.52
CA ALA A 280 -10.12 14.79 18.48
C ALA A 280 -11.47 15.26 17.93
N ASP A 281 -12.45 15.46 18.82
CA ASP A 281 -13.74 16.07 18.48
C ASP A 281 -13.56 17.49 17.95
N VAL A 282 -14.23 17.82 16.84
CA VAL A 282 -14.21 19.18 16.25
C VAL A 282 -14.93 20.19 17.14
N GLY A 283 -15.84 19.72 18.01
CA GLY A 283 -16.57 20.54 18.98
C GLY A 283 -17.76 21.31 18.40
N THR A 284 -18.63 21.82 19.27
CA THR A 284 -19.90 22.44 18.86
C THR A 284 -19.72 23.73 18.07
N ASP A 285 -18.67 24.50 18.35
CA ASP A 285 -18.40 25.80 17.72
C ASP A 285 -17.89 25.68 16.28
N ALA A 286 -17.52 24.47 15.85
CA ALA A 286 -17.10 24.21 14.47
C ALA A 286 -18.26 24.33 13.47
N PHE A 287 -19.50 24.09 13.91
CA PHE A 287 -20.64 23.93 13.00
C PHE A 287 -21.35 25.26 12.68
N THR A 288 -21.55 25.52 11.39
CA THR A 288 -22.32 26.68 10.90
C THR A 288 -23.73 26.30 10.46
N ALA A 289 -23.99 25.01 10.23
CA ALA A 289 -25.30 24.48 9.89
C ALA A 289 -25.45 23.03 10.38
N ASN A 290 -26.63 22.72 10.96
CA ASN A 290 -27.07 21.36 11.31
C ASN A 290 -26.09 20.52 12.16
N GLY A 291 -25.28 21.19 12.98
CA GLY A 291 -24.29 20.58 13.85
C GLY A 291 -24.84 19.87 15.08
N TYR A 292 -23.99 19.74 16.09
CA TYR A 292 -24.34 19.15 17.37
C TYR A 292 -25.51 19.86 18.07
N THR A 293 -26.15 19.14 18.98
CA THR A 293 -27.09 19.74 19.92
C THR A 293 -26.34 20.41 21.08
N ASP A 294 -26.92 21.46 21.65
CA ASP A 294 -26.41 22.13 22.87
C ASP A 294 -26.65 21.30 24.15
N ILE A 295 -27.12 20.07 24.04
CA ILE A 295 -27.39 19.16 25.15
C ILE A 295 -26.27 18.13 25.20
N ALA A 296 -25.69 17.95 26.39
CA ALA A 296 -24.65 16.96 26.59
C ALA A 296 -25.18 15.53 26.43
N ILE A 297 -24.35 14.65 25.87
CA ILE A 297 -24.59 13.21 25.74
C ILE A 297 -24.77 12.60 27.14
N ILE A 298 -25.92 11.99 27.36
CA ILE A 298 -26.33 11.41 28.64
C ILE A 298 -26.01 9.92 28.69
N GLY A 299 -26.14 9.23 27.55
CA GLY A 299 -25.86 7.79 27.44
C GLY A 299 -24.46 7.43 27.86
N ASN A 300 -24.30 6.19 28.31
CA ASN A 300 -22.97 5.69 28.64
C ASN A 300 -22.16 5.49 27.35
N GLY A 301 -20.86 5.72 27.42
CA GLY A 301 -19.97 5.60 26.28
C GLY A 301 -18.75 6.51 26.38
N ILE A 302 -17.94 6.49 25.33
CA ILE A 302 -16.65 7.19 25.29
C ILE A 302 -16.77 8.71 25.24
N ALA A 303 -17.93 9.24 24.84
CA ALA A 303 -18.20 10.67 24.70
C ALA A 303 -19.22 11.21 25.72
N LYS A 304 -19.53 10.45 26.77
CA LYS A 304 -20.50 10.89 27.80
C LYS A 304 -20.11 12.26 28.38
N GLY A 305 -21.08 13.16 28.43
CA GLY A 305 -20.89 14.53 28.94
C GLY A 305 -20.33 15.52 27.91
N GLN A 306 -20.02 15.07 26.68
CA GLN A 306 -19.67 15.93 25.55
C GLN A 306 -20.91 16.27 24.72
N ASN A 307 -20.75 17.01 23.62
CA ASN A 307 -21.83 17.31 22.67
C ASN A 307 -21.74 16.40 21.43
N GLY A 308 -22.86 16.26 20.73
CA GLY A 308 -22.92 15.46 19.51
C GLY A 308 -24.21 15.66 18.73
N PHE A 309 -24.30 15.02 17.57
CA PHE A 309 -25.55 14.85 16.83
C PHE A 309 -26.48 13.95 17.62
N GLY A 310 -27.74 14.34 17.80
CA GLY A 310 -28.71 13.50 18.48
C GLY A 310 -30.12 13.72 17.99
N ASN A 311 -31.05 12.91 18.49
CA ASN A 311 -32.43 12.86 18.01
C ASN A 311 -32.53 12.53 16.51
N THR A 312 -33.74 12.71 15.96
CA THR A 312 -34.04 12.49 14.55
C THR A 312 -33.84 13.76 13.73
N SER A 313 -33.06 13.67 12.66
CA SER A 313 -32.84 14.75 11.69
C SER A 313 -34.13 15.09 10.95
N ALA A 314 -34.25 16.35 10.50
CA ALA A 314 -35.39 16.79 9.69
C ALA A 314 -35.52 15.94 8.40
N GLY A 315 -36.75 15.54 8.05
CA GLY A 315 -37.04 14.78 6.83
C GLY A 315 -36.61 13.31 6.85
N TYR A 316 -36.12 12.78 7.97
CA TYR A 316 -35.64 11.40 8.09
C TYR A 316 -36.67 10.36 7.64
N ALA A 317 -37.94 10.51 8.06
CA ALA A 317 -39.02 9.55 7.76
C ALA A 317 -39.32 9.41 6.25
N ASP A 318 -39.07 10.48 5.48
CA ASP A 318 -39.25 10.50 4.03
C ASP A 318 -37.95 10.14 3.28
N GLY A 319 -36.91 9.76 4.03
CA GLY A 319 -35.60 9.39 3.52
C GLY A 319 -34.70 10.58 3.12
N SER A 320 -35.08 11.81 3.45
CA SER A 320 -34.31 13.01 3.09
C SER A 320 -33.03 13.14 3.91
N TYR A 321 -32.01 13.74 3.29
CA TYR A 321 -30.76 14.11 3.94
C TYR A 321 -30.77 15.58 4.35
N ILE A 322 -30.08 15.87 5.44
CA ILE A 322 -29.68 17.23 5.83
C ILE A 322 -28.20 17.44 5.44
N THR A 323 -27.82 18.68 5.22
CA THR A 323 -26.42 19.06 4.96
C THR A 323 -25.84 19.72 6.21
N THR A 324 -24.74 19.17 6.71
CA THR A 324 -23.98 19.74 7.84
C THR A 324 -22.71 20.38 7.31
N THR A 325 -22.39 21.57 7.83
CA THR A 325 -21.18 22.31 7.46
C THR A 325 -20.39 22.65 8.72
N ALA A 326 -19.11 22.29 8.72
CA ALA A 326 -18.17 22.49 9.83
C ALA A 326 -16.87 23.12 9.36
N SER A 327 -16.34 24.08 10.12
CA SER A 327 -14.96 24.54 9.99
C SER A 327 -14.04 23.58 10.74
N LEU A 328 -13.06 23.01 10.05
CA LEU A 328 -12.08 22.10 10.63
C LEU A 328 -10.91 22.84 11.30
N GLY A 329 -10.79 24.15 11.06
CA GLY A 329 -9.67 24.98 11.49
C GLY A 329 -8.89 25.57 10.32
N SER A 330 -7.78 26.23 10.62
CA SER A 330 -6.84 26.76 9.62
C SER A 330 -5.56 25.92 9.58
N PHE A 331 -5.12 25.61 8.37
CA PHE A 331 -4.01 24.68 8.09
C PHE A 331 -3.09 25.24 7.01
N ASP A 332 -1.88 24.68 6.92
CA ASP A 332 -0.92 25.03 5.87
C ASP A 332 -1.12 24.10 4.65
N ALA A 333 -0.81 24.60 3.45
CA ALA A 333 -0.82 23.79 2.25
C ALA A 333 0.13 22.59 2.40
N GLY A 334 -0.37 21.39 2.11
CA GLY A 334 0.39 20.14 2.28
C GLY A 334 0.05 19.36 3.55
N ASP A 335 -0.61 19.97 4.54
CA ASP A 335 -1.08 19.24 5.73
C ASP A 335 -2.01 18.08 5.34
N ALA A 336 -1.87 16.95 6.01
CA ALA A 336 -2.73 15.78 5.85
C ALA A 336 -3.85 15.81 6.90
N ILE A 337 -5.10 15.78 6.47
CA ILE A 337 -6.29 15.79 7.33
C ILE A 337 -7.10 14.52 7.09
N SER A 338 -7.48 13.83 8.16
CA SER A 338 -8.47 12.77 8.11
C SER A 338 -9.63 13.07 9.04
N VAL A 339 -10.85 12.73 8.61
CA VAL A 339 -12.08 12.91 9.39
C VAL A 339 -12.68 11.55 9.76
N ARG A 340 -13.32 11.51 10.92
CA ARG A 340 -13.89 10.29 11.47
C ARG A 340 -15.30 10.55 12.00
N PHE A 341 -16.28 9.83 11.46
CA PHE A 341 -17.64 9.81 11.99
C PHE A 341 -17.73 8.74 13.07
N VAL A 342 -18.12 9.16 14.27
CA VAL A 342 -18.16 8.31 15.46
C VAL A 342 -19.60 8.04 15.85
N ALA A 343 -20.06 6.81 15.63
CA ALA A 343 -21.38 6.38 16.07
C ALA A 343 -21.29 5.97 17.54
N LEU A 344 -22.17 6.50 18.39
CA LEU A 344 -22.15 6.33 19.85
C LEU A 344 -23.51 5.82 20.31
N TYR A 345 -23.55 4.57 20.79
CA TYR A 345 -24.79 3.95 21.23
C TYR A 345 -24.70 3.51 22.69
N ASP A 346 -25.75 3.80 23.44
CA ASP A 346 -25.86 3.49 24.86
C ASP A 346 -26.18 2.00 25.11
N ASP A 347 -26.48 1.68 26.36
CA ASP A 347 -26.67 0.32 26.82
C ASP A 347 -27.91 -0.35 26.20
N CYS A 348 -29.07 0.31 26.22
CA CYS A 348 -30.34 -0.39 26.39
C CYS A 348 -31.35 -0.23 25.26
N ALA A 349 -31.42 0.95 24.66
CA ALA A 349 -32.38 1.27 23.62
C ALA A 349 -31.65 1.68 22.34
N THR A 350 -32.43 1.85 21.28
CA THR A 350 -31.92 2.20 19.96
C THR A 350 -32.91 3.15 19.31
N GLY A 351 -32.37 4.04 18.49
CA GLY A 351 -33.15 4.92 17.64
C GLY A 351 -33.90 4.17 16.52
N THR A 352 -34.44 4.93 15.57
CA THR A 352 -35.08 4.34 14.39
C THR A 352 -34.01 3.92 13.39
N ASN A 353 -34.05 2.67 12.93
CA ASN A 353 -33.04 2.19 11.97
C ASN A 353 -33.30 2.70 10.53
N PRO A 354 -32.24 2.97 9.74
CA PRO A 354 -30.84 3.05 10.19
C PRO A 354 -30.54 4.30 11.04
N ASN A 355 -29.88 4.12 12.19
CA ASN A 355 -29.61 5.21 13.13
C ASN A 355 -28.79 6.36 12.52
N TRP A 356 -27.85 6.06 11.62
CA TRP A 356 -27.08 7.09 10.91
C TRP A 356 -26.73 6.66 9.49
N VAL A 357 -26.89 7.55 8.52
CA VAL A 357 -26.46 7.37 7.13
C VAL A 357 -25.65 8.58 6.68
N ILE A 358 -24.47 8.36 6.09
CA ILE A 358 -23.65 9.37 5.42
C ILE A 358 -23.76 9.16 3.90
N ALA A 359 -24.25 10.18 3.19
CA ALA A 359 -24.55 10.10 1.76
C ALA A 359 -23.53 10.83 0.88
N SER A 360 -22.88 11.88 1.39
CA SER A 360 -21.78 12.53 0.70
C SER A 360 -20.90 13.29 1.68
N VAL A 361 -19.62 13.47 1.34
CA VAL A 361 -18.67 14.32 2.06
C VAL A 361 -17.91 15.13 1.03
N SER A 362 -17.70 16.41 1.31
CA SER A 362 -17.05 17.38 0.44
C SER A 362 -16.31 18.43 1.27
N SER A 363 -15.34 19.09 0.67
CA SER A 363 -14.61 20.19 1.27
C SER A 363 -14.19 21.19 0.19
N ASP A 364 -13.97 22.44 0.59
CA ASP A 364 -13.41 23.48 -0.25
C ASP A 364 -11.91 23.30 -0.52
N GLN A 365 -11.19 22.60 0.36
CA GLN A 365 -9.73 22.55 0.34
C GLN A 365 -9.12 21.15 0.44
N MET A 366 -9.88 20.14 0.86
CA MET A 366 -9.39 18.76 0.99
C MET A 366 -9.31 18.09 -0.39
N ALA A 367 -8.13 18.14 -1.00
CA ALA A 367 -7.80 17.32 -2.16
C ALA A 367 -7.10 16.07 -1.65
N ILE A 368 -7.50 14.88 -2.08
CA ILE A 368 -6.72 13.67 -1.73
C ILE A 368 -5.32 13.84 -2.29
N LYS A 369 -4.30 13.52 -1.50
CA LYS A 369 -2.94 13.38 -2.01
C LYS A 369 -3.01 12.34 -3.12
N LEU A 370 -2.98 12.78 -4.38
CA LEU A 370 -2.65 11.88 -5.48
C LEU A 370 -1.32 11.27 -5.07
N ILE A 371 -1.30 9.97 -4.85
CA ILE A 371 -0.04 9.26 -4.68
C ILE A 371 0.67 9.45 -6.02
N GLU A 372 1.58 10.42 -6.10
CA GLU A 372 2.50 10.57 -7.22
C GLU A 372 3.37 9.31 -7.22
N GLY A 373 2.94 8.32 -8.03
CA GLY A 373 3.44 6.96 -7.97
C GLY A 373 2.39 6.01 -7.40
N GLY A 374 1.41 5.67 -8.24
CA GLY A 374 0.42 4.64 -7.91
C GLY A 374 1.09 3.32 -7.58
N LEU A 375 1.19 2.99 -6.29
CA LEU A 375 1.38 1.61 -5.87
C LEU A 375 0.06 0.88 -6.08
N VAL A 376 -0.05 0.28 -7.25
CA VAL A 376 -1.20 -0.50 -7.70
C VAL A 376 -0.75 -1.96 -7.74
N ALA A 377 -0.52 -2.48 -6.54
CA ALA A 377 -0.01 -3.82 -6.20
C ALA A 377 1.45 -4.14 -6.61
N HIS A 378 2.22 -4.66 -5.65
CA HIS A 378 3.35 -5.53 -5.91
C HIS A 378 2.90 -6.96 -5.59
N TRP A 379 3.17 -7.91 -6.49
CA TRP A 379 2.94 -9.33 -6.21
C TRP A 379 4.09 -10.17 -6.79
N PRO A 380 5.15 -10.43 -6.01
CA PRO A 380 6.15 -11.40 -6.42
C PRO A 380 5.57 -12.79 -6.17
N MET A 381 4.81 -13.33 -7.11
CA MET A 381 4.62 -14.78 -7.19
C MET A 381 5.74 -15.32 -8.08
N ASN A 382 6.73 -15.94 -7.45
CA ASN A 382 7.62 -16.87 -8.14
C ASN A 382 7.62 -18.18 -7.37
N GLU A 383 6.57 -18.97 -7.54
CA GLU A 383 6.66 -20.41 -7.35
C GLU A 383 6.73 -21.02 -8.74
N GLY A 384 7.92 -21.39 -9.21
CA GLY A 384 8.16 -21.91 -10.56
C GLY A 384 7.48 -23.24 -10.90
N SER A 385 6.22 -23.48 -10.52
CA SER A 385 5.50 -24.72 -10.87
C SER A 385 3.96 -24.68 -10.93
N GLY A 386 3.28 -23.53 -10.86
CA GLY A 386 1.86 -23.41 -11.25
C GLY A 386 0.82 -23.43 -10.12
N ASP A 387 -0.11 -22.47 -10.20
CA ASP A 387 -1.20 -22.08 -9.28
C ASP A 387 -2.04 -23.24 -8.68
N VAL A 388 -2.70 -23.15 -7.49
CA VAL A 388 -3.75 -22.18 -7.06
C VAL A 388 -3.92 -22.14 -5.53
N PHE A 389 -4.42 -21.02 -4.99
CA PHE A 389 -4.90 -20.84 -3.62
C PHE A 389 -5.94 -21.87 -3.14
N LYS A 390 -5.84 -22.22 -1.84
CA LYS A 390 -6.98 -22.61 -1.00
C LYS A 390 -6.89 -21.96 0.39
N ASP A 391 -8.08 -21.62 0.89
CA ASP A 391 -8.43 -20.62 1.89
C ASP A 391 -8.18 -20.99 3.38
N VAL A 392 -7.99 -19.92 4.19
CA VAL A 392 -8.31 -19.64 5.61
C VAL A 392 -8.20 -20.71 6.71
N VAL A 393 -7.44 -20.33 7.75
CA VAL A 393 -7.55 -20.68 9.19
C VAL A 393 -7.74 -22.18 9.51
N GLY A 394 -6.66 -22.83 9.95
CA GLY A 394 -6.73 -24.12 10.64
C GLY A 394 -5.42 -24.90 10.48
N GLY A 395 -4.57 -24.84 11.51
CA GLY A 395 -3.21 -25.39 11.48
C GLY A 395 -3.14 -26.88 11.16
N PHE A 396 -2.07 -27.25 10.45
CA PHE A 396 -1.02 -28.19 10.87
C PHE A 396 -0.06 -28.41 9.68
N ASP A 397 1.21 -28.05 9.86
CA ASP A 397 2.31 -28.31 8.92
C ASP A 397 2.82 -29.76 9.02
N GLY A 398 3.25 -30.29 7.87
CA GLY A 398 4.17 -31.42 7.79
C GLY A 398 3.93 -32.31 6.58
N PHE A 399 4.80 -32.22 5.56
CA PHE A 399 5.97 -33.09 5.39
C PHE A 399 6.96 -32.50 4.39
#